data_AF-A0A529HTQ8-F1
#
_entry.id   AF-A0A529HTQ8-F1
#
_cell.length_a   1.000
_cell.length_b   1.000
_cell.length_c   1.000
_cell.angle_alpha   90.00
_cell.angle_beta   90.00
_cell.angle_gamma   90.00
#
_symmetry.space_group_name_H-M   'P 1'
#
loop_
_entity.id
_entity.type
_entity.pdbx_description
1 polymer ?
#
loop_
_entity_poly.entity_id
_entity_poly.type
_entity_poly.pdbx_seq_one_letter_code
_entity_poly.pdbx_strand_id
1 'polypeptide(L)'
;CGAVKTILASMVKWRVRPIWYLVAVGLPFGTQLASILINPFLGSAEPSWGNIPTFSEVAPMIALYAVFSGPLGEEPGWRGFATPHLLGRRPALAGSLILGVIWAIWHLPLGLLGDLSLYSTINVVLAGIVFTWLYQNTGSVLLAILMHVSHQNSVRFLAKVFVDGDHIQQQWLGVAIWAVIAVAIVAYYG
;
A
#
# COMPACT_ATOMS: atom_id res chain seq x y z
N CYS A 1 6.71 -20.98 -22.55
CA CYS A 1 6.95 -19.65 -21.94
C CYS A 1 5.63 -18.84 -21.80
N GLY A 2 4.60 -19.39 -21.13
CA GLY A 2 3.27 -18.75 -21.04
C GLY A 2 3.10 -17.83 -19.83
N ALA A 3 3.67 -18.18 -18.68
CA ALA A 3 3.50 -17.44 -17.42
C ALA A 3 4.08 -16.01 -17.48
N VAL A 4 5.27 -15.84 -18.05
CA VAL A 4 5.92 -14.52 -18.19
C VAL A 4 5.07 -13.57 -19.05
N LYS A 5 4.50 -14.09 -20.15
CA LYS A 5 3.64 -13.30 -21.03
C LYS A 5 2.38 -12.81 -20.31
N THR A 6 1.79 -13.65 -19.46
CA THR A 6 0.61 -13.28 -18.65
C THR A 6 0.93 -12.18 -17.64
N ILE A 7 2.08 -12.25 -16.97
CA ILE A 7 2.53 -11.23 -16.02
C ILE A 7 2.71 -9.89 -16.73
N LEU A 8 3.49 -9.88 -17.82
CA LEU A 8 3.75 -8.65 -18.59
C LEU A 8 2.45 -8.04 -19.15
N ALA A 9 1.52 -8.87 -19.63
CA ALA A 9 0.22 -8.41 -20.09
C ALA A 9 -0.60 -7.76 -18.95
N SER A 10 -0.52 -8.30 -17.74
CA SER A 10 -1.19 -7.75 -16.56
C SER A 10 -0.60 -6.40 -16.11
N MET A 11 0.71 -6.19 -16.30
CA MET A 11 1.40 -4.92 -16.01
C MET A 11 0.98 -3.78 -16.94
N VAL A 12 0.46 -4.09 -18.12
CA VAL A 12 -0.05 -3.09 -19.09
C VAL A 12 -1.57 -3.16 -19.23
N LYS A 13 -2.28 -3.83 -18.31
CA LYS A 13 -3.73 -3.92 -18.31
C LYS A 13 -4.36 -2.64 -17.76
N TRP A 14 -4.49 -1.64 -18.64
CA TRP A 14 -5.08 -0.33 -18.33
C TRP A 14 -6.59 -0.24 -18.61
N ARG A 15 -7.17 -1.18 -19.37
CA ARG A 15 -8.62 -1.20 -19.61
C ARG A 15 -9.35 -1.83 -18.43
N VAL A 16 -9.49 -1.06 -17.36
CA VAL A 16 -10.20 -1.42 -16.12
C VAL A 16 -11.25 -0.35 -15.82
N ARG A 17 -12.35 -0.70 -15.14
CA ARG A 17 -13.40 0.27 -14.77
C ARG A 17 -12.80 1.45 -13.99
N PRO A 18 -13.14 2.71 -14.29
CA PRO A 18 -12.52 3.90 -13.68
C PRO A 18 -12.58 3.95 -12.15
N ILE A 19 -13.63 3.38 -11.54
CA ILE A 19 -13.75 3.28 -10.08
C ILE A 19 -12.52 2.63 -9.43
N TRP A 20 -11.88 1.68 -10.10
CA TRP A 20 -10.71 1.01 -9.55
C TRP A 20 -9.44 1.86 -9.57
N TYR A 21 -9.36 2.85 -10.46
CA TYR A 21 -8.32 3.87 -10.39
C TYR A 21 -8.56 4.82 -9.22
N LEU A 22 -9.81 5.20 -9.00
CA LEU A 22 -10.21 6.00 -7.82
C LEU A 22 -9.93 5.25 -6.52
N VAL A 23 -10.15 3.93 -6.48
CA VAL A 23 -9.79 3.10 -5.33
C VAL A 23 -8.27 3.01 -5.18
N ALA A 24 -7.54 2.70 -6.25
CA ALA A 24 -6.09 2.53 -6.20
C ALA A 24 -5.36 3.79 -5.70
N VAL A 25 -5.80 4.98 -6.12
CA VAL A 25 -5.18 6.25 -5.70
C VAL A 25 -5.87 6.82 -4.46
N GLY A 26 -7.19 6.90 -4.48
CA GLY A 26 -7.98 7.58 -3.46
C GLY A 26 -8.01 6.86 -2.11
N LEU A 27 -7.94 5.53 -2.07
CA LEU A 27 -7.93 4.80 -0.80
C LEU A 27 -6.66 5.12 0.00
N PRO A 28 -5.42 4.94 -0.53
CA PRO A 28 -4.23 5.28 0.24
C PRO A 28 -4.18 6.75 0.69
N PHE A 29 -4.42 7.70 -0.22
CA PHE A 29 -4.45 9.13 0.12
C PHE A 29 -5.55 9.46 1.14
N GLY A 30 -6.74 8.88 0.99
CA GLY A 30 -7.85 9.08 1.91
C GLY A 30 -7.55 8.54 3.30
N THR A 31 -6.94 7.35 3.41
CA THR A 31 -6.54 6.79 4.71
C THR A 31 -5.47 7.63 5.41
N GLN A 32 -4.48 8.11 4.65
CA GLN A 32 -3.43 8.97 5.18
C GLN A 32 -4.01 10.30 5.64
N LEU A 33 -4.85 10.95 4.83
CA LEU A 33 -5.51 12.20 5.21
C LEU A 33 -6.41 12.02 6.42
N ALA A 34 -7.21 10.95 6.48
CA ALA A 34 -8.06 10.65 7.63
C ALA A 34 -7.22 10.48 8.91
N SER A 35 -6.12 9.74 8.85
CA SER A 35 -5.22 9.58 10.00
C SER A 35 -4.63 10.91 10.47
N ILE A 36 -4.29 11.82 9.54
CA ILE A 36 -3.76 13.15 9.87
C ILE A 36 -4.82 14.00 10.56
N LEU A 37 -6.04 14.00 10.03
CA LEU A 37 -7.14 14.82 10.56
C LEU A 37 -7.68 14.29 11.90
N ILE A 38 -7.59 12.98 12.15
CA ILE A 38 -8.02 12.37 13.42
C ILE A 38 -6.99 12.61 14.54
N ASN A 39 -5.70 12.69 14.21
CA ASN A 39 -4.62 12.72 15.20
C ASN A 39 -4.77 13.80 16.30
N PRO A 40 -5.11 15.07 15.98
CA PRO A 40 -5.24 16.13 16.99
C PRO A 40 -6.38 15.87 17.99
N PHE A 41 -7.45 15.20 17.57
CA PHE A 41 -8.55 14.81 18.46
C PHE A 41 -8.14 13.77 19.51
N LEU A 42 -6.96 13.17 19.34
CA LEU A 42 -6.37 12.20 20.26
C LEU A 42 -5.16 12.77 21.02
N GLY A 43 -4.97 14.09 20.97
CA GLY A 43 -3.98 14.80 21.80
C GLY A 43 -2.64 15.11 21.13
N SER A 44 -2.50 14.93 19.81
CA SER A 44 -1.32 15.42 19.08
C SER A 44 -1.35 16.94 18.92
N ALA A 45 -0.22 17.53 18.51
CA ALA A 45 -0.21 18.90 18.01
C ALA A 45 -1.06 19.04 16.72
N GLU A 46 -1.28 20.28 16.28
CA GLU A 46 -1.89 20.58 14.99
C GLU A 46 -0.93 20.22 13.83
N PRO A 47 -1.43 19.69 12.70
CA PRO A 47 -0.59 19.31 11.57
C PRO A 47 0.10 20.54 10.94
N SER A 48 1.42 20.48 10.83
CA SER A 48 2.21 21.51 10.16
C SER A 48 2.20 21.29 8.65
N TRP A 49 1.17 21.77 7.97
CA TRP A 49 1.00 21.63 6.51
C TRP A 49 2.16 22.23 5.70
N GLY A 50 2.89 23.20 6.26
CA GLY A 50 4.07 23.79 5.64
C GLY A 50 5.26 22.82 5.48
N ASN A 51 5.24 21.68 6.18
CA ASN A 51 6.27 20.64 6.06
C ASN A 51 6.06 19.73 4.84
N ILE A 52 4.91 19.83 4.17
CA ILE A 52 4.64 19.05 2.95
C ILE A 52 5.42 19.69 1.80
N PRO A 53 6.32 18.95 1.14
CA PRO A 53 7.03 19.46 -0.03
C PRO A 53 6.05 19.79 -1.17
N THR A 54 6.40 20.79 -1.96
CA THR A 54 5.59 21.19 -3.11
C THR A 54 5.53 20.08 -4.15
N PHE A 55 4.46 20.07 -4.95
CA PHE A 55 4.29 19.05 -5.98
C PHE A 55 5.46 19.03 -6.98
N SER A 56 5.99 20.20 -7.35
CA SER A 56 7.16 20.31 -8.22
C SER A 56 8.41 19.64 -7.66
N GLU A 57 8.60 19.64 -6.34
CA GLU A 57 9.74 18.98 -5.69
C GLU A 57 9.59 17.47 -5.65
N VAL A 58 8.36 16.96 -5.46
CA VAL A 58 8.11 15.51 -5.33
C VAL A 58 7.77 14.81 -6.63
N ALA A 59 7.24 15.49 -7.65
CA ALA A 59 6.87 14.89 -8.93
C ALA A 59 7.98 14.01 -9.56
N PRO A 60 9.24 14.48 -9.70
CA PRO A 60 10.31 13.62 -10.21
C PRO A 60 10.65 12.46 -9.25
N MET A 61 10.53 12.69 -7.94
CA MET A 61 10.79 11.67 -6.92
C MET A 61 9.76 10.54 -6.95
N ILE A 62 8.48 10.86 -7.15
CA ILE A 62 7.40 9.86 -7.26
C ILE A 62 7.71 8.88 -8.39
N ALA A 63 8.13 9.37 -9.56
CA ALA A 63 8.48 8.53 -10.70
C ALA A 63 9.70 7.65 -10.40
N LEU A 64 10.75 8.23 -9.82
CA LEU A 64 11.95 7.47 -9.43
C LEU A 64 11.63 6.39 -8.40
N TYR A 65 10.81 6.69 -7.39
CA TYR A 65 10.42 5.72 -6.38
C TYR A 65 9.52 4.62 -6.93
N ALA A 66 8.63 4.94 -7.86
CA ALA A 66 7.84 3.92 -8.55
C ALA A 66 8.73 2.86 -9.22
N VAL A 67 9.85 3.28 -9.80
CA VAL A 67 10.78 2.39 -10.51
C VAL A 67 11.76 1.69 -9.58
N PHE A 68 12.37 2.43 -8.65
CA PHE A 68 13.55 1.96 -7.90
C PHE A 68 13.28 1.64 -6.42
N SER A 69 12.10 2.00 -5.87
CA SER A 69 11.81 1.88 -4.44
C SER A 69 10.73 0.84 -4.12
N GLY A 70 10.57 -0.17 -4.96
CA GLY A 70 9.67 -1.29 -4.70
C GLY A 70 8.57 -1.49 -5.75
N PRO A 71 7.65 -0.54 -6.00
CA PRO A 71 6.40 -0.79 -6.72
C PRO A 71 6.55 -1.56 -8.04
N LEU A 72 7.40 -1.09 -8.95
CA LEU A 72 7.58 -1.75 -10.25
C LEU A 72 8.36 -3.08 -10.14
N GLY A 73 9.26 -3.22 -9.16
CA GLY A 73 10.04 -4.43 -8.94
C GLY A 73 9.29 -5.51 -8.17
N GLU A 74 8.38 -5.12 -7.28
CA GLU A 74 7.71 -6.00 -6.33
C GLU A 74 6.37 -6.51 -6.87
N GLU A 75 5.52 -5.63 -7.39
CA GLU A 75 4.15 -5.99 -7.78
C GLU A 75 4.06 -7.05 -8.90
N PRO A 76 4.97 -7.12 -9.89
CA PRO A 76 4.99 -8.23 -10.85
C PRO A 76 5.22 -9.59 -10.17
N GLY A 77 6.05 -9.63 -9.13
CA GLY A 77 6.27 -10.84 -8.32
C GLY A 77 5.09 -11.15 -7.42
N TRP A 78 4.61 -10.17 -6.67
CA TRP A 78 3.54 -10.38 -5.69
C TRP A 78 2.16 -10.55 -6.33
N ARG A 79 1.74 -9.65 -7.20
CA ARG A 79 0.39 -9.63 -7.79
C ARG A 79 0.37 -10.31 -9.17
N GLY A 80 1.48 -10.25 -9.90
CA GLY A 80 1.60 -10.94 -11.19
C GLY A 80 1.82 -12.45 -11.05
N PHE A 81 2.64 -12.87 -10.10
CA PHE A 81 2.99 -14.27 -9.90
C PHE A 81 2.34 -14.87 -8.63
N ALA A 82 2.73 -14.44 -7.43
CA ALA A 82 2.36 -15.13 -6.19
C ALA A 82 0.84 -15.16 -5.93
N THR A 83 0.15 -14.03 -6.13
CA THR A 83 -1.29 -13.89 -5.85
C THR A 83 -2.14 -14.90 -6.65
N PRO A 84 -2.07 -14.98 -8.00
CA PRO A 84 -2.79 -16.02 -8.75
C PRO A 84 -2.53 -17.45 -8.28
N HIS A 85 -1.29 -17.78 -7.93
CA HIS A 85 -0.91 -19.13 -7.50
C HIS A 85 -1.43 -19.50 -6.12
N LEU A 86 -1.50 -18.52 -5.21
CA LEU A 86 -2.07 -18.68 -3.87
C LEU A 86 -3.59 -18.80 -3.95
N LEU A 87 -4.25 -17.92 -4.70
CA LEU A 87 -5.70 -17.95 -4.88
C LEU A 87 -6.21 -19.21 -5.61
N GLY A 88 -5.38 -19.82 -6.46
CA GLY A 88 -5.71 -21.11 -7.09
C GLY A 88 -5.68 -22.31 -6.13
N ARG A 89 -5.16 -22.16 -4.91
CA ARG A 89 -4.98 -23.26 -3.94
C ARG A 89 -5.53 -22.98 -2.55
N ARG A 90 -5.86 -21.73 -2.25
CA ARG A 90 -6.25 -21.27 -0.91
C ARG A 90 -7.40 -20.27 -1.02
N PRO A 91 -8.27 -20.18 0.01
CA PRO A 91 -9.22 -19.09 0.13
C PRO A 91 -8.52 -17.73 0.11
N ALA A 92 -9.24 -16.68 -0.32
CA ALA A 92 -8.68 -15.34 -0.52
C ALA A 92 -7.95 -14.83 0.73
N LEU A 93 -8.60 -14.88 1.89
CA LEU A 93 -8.02 -14.46 3.17
C LEU A 93 -6.71 -15.20 3.49
N ALA A 94 -6.70 -16.53 3.38
CA ALA A 94 -5.51 -17.32 3.67
C ALA A 94 -4.37 -17.01 2.69
N GLY A 95 -4.67 -16.88 1.39
CA GLY A 95 -3.70 -16.48 0.37
C GLY A 95 -3.12 -15.09 0.65
N SER A 96 -3.97 -14.13 0.99
CA SER A 96 -3.58 -12.76 1.34
C SER A 96 -2.70 -12.69 2.57
N LEU A 97 -3.03 -13.44 3.63
CA LEU A 97 -2.25 -13.44 4.87
C LEU A 97 -0.87 -14.09 4.66
N ILE A 98 -0.81 -15.21 3.94
CA ILE A 98 0.47 -15.85 3.58
C ILE A 98 1.33 -14.86 2.79
N LEU A 99 0.76 -14.22 1.77
CA LEU A 99 1.49 -13.25 0.96
C LEU A 99 1.91 -12.03 1.77
N GLY A 100 1.03 -11.51 2.63
CA GLY A 100 1.31 -10.36 3.51
C GLY A 100 2.46 -10.64 4.48
N VAL A 101 2.52 -11.83 5.07
CA VAL A 101 3.63 -12.24 5.95
C VAL A 101 4.94 -12.39 5.16
N ILE A 102 4.92 -13.04 3.99
CA ILE A 102 6.10 -13.15 3.13
C ILE A 102 6.59 -11.75 2.73
N TRP A 103 5.66 -10.85 2.42
CA TRP A 103 5.98 -9.48 2.05
C TRP A 103 6.54 -8.70 3.25
N ALA A 104 6.03 -8.88 4.46
CA ALA A 104 6.61 -8.29 5.67
C ALA A 104 8.05 -8.79 5.92
N ILE A 105 8.29 -10.09 5.72
CA ILE A 105 9.62 -10.70 5.83
C ILE A 105 10.59 -10.13 4.78
N TRP A 106 10.10 -9.85 3.57
CA TRP A 106 10.90 -9.22 2.51
C TRP A 106 11.48 -7.86 2.92
N HIS A 107 10.84 -7.15 3.86
CA HIS A 107 11.32 -5.86 4.37
C HIS A 107 12.32 -5.98 5.54
N LEU A 108 12.62 -7.18 6.04
CA LEU A 108 13.59 -7.35 7.15
C LEU A 108 14.97 -6.72 6.89
N PRO A 109 15.55 -6.72 5.67
CA PRO A 109 16.80 -6.02 5.40
C PRO A 109 16.73 -4.51 5.69
N LEU A 110 15.55 -3.88 5.59
CA LEU A 110 15.38 -2.47 5.96
C LEU A 110 15.55 -2.25 7.47
N GLY A 111 15.27 -3.27 8.28
CA GLY A 111 15.53 -3.23 9.72
C GLY A 111 17.02 -3.11 10.05
N LEU A 112 17.91 -3.66 9.22
CA LEU A 112 19.36 -3.48 9.37
C LEU A 112 19.80 -2.04 9.10
N LEU A 113 18.98 -1.27 8.38
CA LEU A 113 19.20 0.14 8.06
C LEU A 113 18.47 1.09 9.03
N GLY A 114 17.76 0.55 10.03
CA GLY A 114 16.96 1.33 10.98
C GLY A 114 15.64 1.87 10.40
N ASP A 115 15.21 1.39 9.23
CA ASP A 115 14.03 1.89 8.50
C ASP A 115 12.85 0.91 8.55
N LEU A 116 12.81 0.02 9.56
CA LEU A 116 11.71 -0.92 9.79
C LEU A 116 11.12 -0.71 11.18
N SER A 117 9.83 -0.39 11.21
CA SER A 117 9.05 -0.25 12.43
C SER A 117 8.00 -1.36 12.56
N LEU A 118 7.50 -1.55 13.77
CA LEU A 118 6.41 -2.50 14.02
C LEU A 118 5.12 -2.10 13.29
N TYR A 119 4.75 -0.81 13.31
CA TYR A 119 3.55 -0.33 12.61
C TYR A 119 3.64 -0.54 11.10
N SER A 120 4.81 -0.30 10.48
CA SER A 120 5.02 -0.54 9.05
C SER A 120 4.92 -2.04 8.72
N THR A 121 5.50 -2.89 9.57
CA THR A 121 5.44 -4.35 9.40
C THR A 121 4.00 -4.86 9.43
N ILE A 122 3.20 -4.42 10.41
CA ILE A 122 1.78 -4.78 10.52
C ILE A 122 1.00 -4.22 9.33
N ASN A 123 1.27 -2.98 8.91
CA ASN A 123 0.62 -2.36 7.77
C ASN A 123 0.85 -3.17 6.48
N VAL A 124 2.07 -3.66 6.23
CA VAL A 124 2.39 -4.51 5.06
C VAL A 124 1.54 -5.78 5.02
N VAL A 125 1.33 -6.44 6.17
CA VAL A 125 0.47 -7.63 6.25
C VAL A 125 -0.98 -7.29 5.90
N LEU A 126 -1.51 -6.18 6.46
CA LEU A 126 -2.87 -5.70 6.17
C LEU A 126 -3.03 -5.28 4.70
N ALA A 127 -2.03 -4.60 4.15
CA ALA A 127 -1.98 -4.20 2.75
C ALA A 127 -1.99 -5.42 1.81
N GLY A 128 -1.41 -6.56 2.23
CA GLY A 128 -1.53 -7.83 1.51
C GLY A 128 -2.98 -8.21 1.19
N ILE A 129 -3.90 -8.00 2.14
CA ILE A 129 -5.34 -8.27 1.98
C ILE A 129 -5.96 -7.30 0.97
N VAL A 130 -5.77 -5.99 1.17
CA VAL A 130 -6.38 -4.95 0.33
C VAL A 130 -5.89 -5.05 -1.12
N PHE A 131 -4.61 -5.30 -1.33
CA PHE A 131 -4.07 -5.44 -2.68
C PHE A 131 -4.52 -6.75 -3.35
N THR A 132 -4.65 -7.84 -2.59
CA THR A 132 -5.21 -9.09 -3.14
C THR A 132 -6.64 -8.84 -3.61
N TRP A 133 -7.45 -8.15 -2.82
CA TRP A 133 -8.81 -7.76 -3.19
C TRP A 133 -8.84 -6.87 -4.44
N LEU A 134 -7.99 -5.83 -4.52
CA LEU A 134 -7.86 -5.00 -5.71
C LEU A 134 -7.52 -5.87 -6.94
N TYR A 135 -6.57 -6.79 -6.80
CA TYR A 135 -6.16 -7.67 -7.88
C TYR A 135 -7.26 -8.64 -8.30
N GLN A 136 -8.00 -9.24 -7.36
CA GLN A 136 -9.12 -10.14 -7.68
C GLN A 136 -10.20 -9.45 -8.51
N ASN A 137 -10.47 -8.17 -8.21
CA ASN A 137 -11.50 -7.42 -8.90
C ASN A 137 -11.07 -6.85 -10.26
N THR A 138 -9.77 -6.74 -10.51
CA THR A 138 -9.24 -6.02 -11.69
C THR A 138 -8.39 -6.91 -12.60
N GLY A 139 -7.75 -7.93 -12.04
CA GLY A 139 -6.71 -8.75 -12.67
C GLY A 139 -5.57 -7.90 -13.25
N SER A 140 -5.28 -6.73 -12.66
CA SER A 140 -4.32 -5.77 -13.19
C SER A 140 -3.19 -5.51 -12.19
N VAL A 141 -1.98 -5.90 -12.57
CA VAL A 141 -0.75 -5.53 -11.83
C VAL A 141 -0.48 -4.04 -11.94
N LEU A 142 -0.89 -3.39 -13.04
CA LEU A 142 -0.77 -1.93 -13.18
C LEU A 142 -1.47 -1.19 -12.05
N LEU A 143 -2.71 -1.59 -11.71
CA LEU A 143 -3.45 -0.94 -10.62
C LEU A 143 -2.84 -1.23 -9.25
N ALA A 144 -2.25 -2.42 -9.05
CA ALA A 144 -1.49 -2.71 -7.84
C ALA A 144 -0.24 -1.82 -7.72
N ILE A 145 0.49 -1.60 -8.81
CA ILE A 145 1.61 -0.64 -8.87
C ILE A 145 1.13 0.76 -8.51
N LEU A 146 0.02 1.22 -9.09
CA LEU A 146 -0.56 2.54 -8.78
C LEU A 146 -0.95 2.67 -7.30
N MET A 147 -1.55 1.63 -6.71
CA MET A 147 -1.90 1.64 -5.29
C MET A 147 -0.64 1.65 -4.41
N HIS A 148 0.38 0.87 -4.76
CA HIS A 148 1.67 0.86 -4.05
C HIS A 148 2.33 2.24 -4.09
N VAL A 149 2.46 2.83 -5.28
CA VAL A 149 3.03 4.19 -5.45
C VAL A 149 2.24 5.21 -4.64
N SER A 150 0.90 5.15 -4.69
CA SER A 150 0.05 6.09 -3.96
C SER A 150 0.23 5.94 -2.44
N HIS A 151 0.23 4.70 -1.95
CA HIS A 151 0.45 4.42 -0.53
C HIS A 151 1.82 4.90 -0.05
N GLN A 152 2.89 4.44 -0.71
CA GLN A 152 4.26 4.79 -0.35
C GLN A 152 4.49 6.30 -0.32
N ASN A 153 4.04 7.03 -1.33
CA ASN A 153 4.25 8.47 -1.42
C ASN A 153 3.32 9.26 -0.49
N SER A 154 2.08 8.80 -0.25
CA SER A 154 1.20 9.43 0.72
C SER A 154 1.81 9.40 2.13
N VAL A 155 2.33 8.25 2.57
CA VAL A 155 3.02 8.14 3.86
C VAL A 155 4.29 8.97 3.85
N ARG A 156 5.16 8.83 2.84
CA ARG A 156 6.47 9.51 2.78
C ARG A 156 6.38 11.04 2.79
N PHE A 157 5.37 11.63 2.16
CA PHE A 157 5.28 13.08 2.02
C PHE A 157 4.24 13.72 2.93
N LEU A 158 3.06 13.11 3.11
CA LEU A 158 2.00 13.72 3.92
C LEU A 158 2.19 13.47 5.42
N ALA A 159 2.86 12.40 5.85
CA ALA A 159 3.11 12.16 7.27
C ALA A 159 4.07 13.20 7.89
N LYS A 160 4.81 13.96 7.07
CA LYS A 160 5.75 15.02 7.52
C LYS A 160 5.08 16.19 8.26
N VAL A 161 3.75 16.25 8.26
CA VAL A 161 2.98 17.23 9.04
C VAL A 161 3.13 17.03 10.55
N PHE A 162 3.58 15.86 11.00
CA PHE A 162 3.91 15.55 12.38
C PHE A 162 5.37 15.12 12.54
N VAL A 163 5.88 15.24 13.76
CA VAL A 163 7.23 14.81 14.16
C VAL A 163 7.16 13.96 15.43
N ASP A 164 8.24 13.24 15.74
CA ASP A 164 8.42 12.49 16.99
C ASP A 164 7.21 11.61 17.37
N GLY A 165 6.70 11.77 18.60
CA GLY A 165 5.58 11.00 19.13
C GLY A 165 4.29 11.16 18.33
N ASP A 166 4.01 12.37 17.84
CA ASP A 166 2.80 12.66 17.06
C ASP A 166 2.82 11.95 15.72
N HIS A 167 4.00 11.85 15.09
CA HIS A 167 4.19 11.07 13.88
C HIS A 167 3.95 9.58 14.15
N ILE A 168 4.53 9.03 15.22
CA ILE A 168 4.32 7.62 15.58
C ILE A 168 2.84 7.33 15.86
N GLN A 169 2.14 8.23 16.57
CA GLN A 169 0.72 8.12 16.84
C GLN A 169 -0.09 8.10 15.54
N GLN A 170 0.19 9.02 14.60
CA GLN A 170 -0.48 9.06 13.29
C GLN A 170 -0.26 7.76 12.50
N GLN A 171 0.93 7.17 12.54
CA GLN A 171 1.20 5.90 11.86
C GLN A 171 0.36 4.75 12.43
N TRP A 172 0.20 4.68 13.75
CA TRP A 172 -0.68 3.70 14.39
C TRP A 172 -2.16 3.90 14.05
N LEU A 173 -2.61 5.15 13.93
CA LEU A 173 -3.96 5.45 13.42
C LEU A 173 -4.13 4.98 11.97
N GLY A 174 -3.10 5.20 11.14
CA GLY A 174 -3.06 4.64 9.79
C GLY A 174 -3.23 3.13 9.78
N VAL A 175 -2.46 2.41 10.61
CA VAL A 175 -2.60 0.94 10.78
C VAL A 175 -4.01 0.55 11.19
N ALA A 176 -4.61 1.24 12.17
CA ALA A 176 -5.97 0.95 12.61
C ALA A 176 -7.00 1.13 11.49
N ILE A 177 -6.89 2.20 10.70
CA ILE A 177 -7.77 2.45 9.54
C ILE A 177 -7.60 1.36 8.49
N TRP A 178 -6.36 0.98 8.16
CA TRP A 178 -6.09 -0.12 7.23
C TRP A 178 -6.61 -1.47 7.75
N ALA A 179 -6.56 -1.70 9.06
CA ALA A 179 -7.12 -2.90 9.68
C ALA A 179 -8.65 -2.93 9.53
N VAL A 180 -9.33 -1.82 9.79
CA VAL A 180 -10.78 -1.71 9.59
C VAL A 180 -11.16 -1.97 8.13
N ILE A 181 -10.43 -1.41 7.17
CA ILE A 181 -10.65 -1.64 5.74
C ILE A 181 -10.43 -3.12 5.38
N ALA A 182 -9.34 -3.73 5.85
CA ALA A 182 -9.05 -5.13 5.60
C ALA A 182 -10.15 -6.05 6.17
N VAL A 183 -10.60 -5.78 7.41
CA VAL A 183 -11.70 -6.51 8.04
C VAL A 183 -13.01 -6.33 7.27
N ALA A 184 -13.34 -5.11 6.83
CA ALA A 184 -14.54 -4.84 6.05
C ALA A 184 -14.52 -5.58 4.70
N ILE A 185 -13.37 -5.61 4.01
CA ILE A 185 -13.18 -6.36 2.78
C ILE A 185 -13.41 -7.85 3.02
N VAL A 186 -12.82 -8.41 4.09
CA VAL A 186 -12.97 -9.82 4.43
C VAL A 186 -14.42 -10.14 4.82
N ALA A 187 -15.09 -9.28 5.57
CA ALA A 187 -16.47 -9.50 5.98
C ALA A 187 -17.46 -9.48 4.81
N TYR A 188 -17.19 -8.70 3.76
CA TYR A 188 -18.10 -8.53 2.63
C TYR A 188 -17.76 -9.43 1.42
N TYR A 189 -16.49 -9.77 1.24
CA TYR A 189 -16.00 -10.51 0.05
C TYR A 189 -15.27 -11.83 0.40
N GLY A 190 -15.09 -12.14 1.68
CA GLY A 190 -14.37 -13.32 2.18
C GLY A 190 -15.23 -14.56 2.32
#